data_AF-A0A7X5LLP8-F1
#
_entry.id   AF-A0A7X5LLP8-F1
#
_cell.length_a   1.000
_cell.length_b   1.000
_cell.length_c   1.000
_cell.angle_alpha   90.00
_cell.angle_beta   90.00
_cell.angle_gamma   90.00
#
_symmetry.space_group_name_H-M   'P 1'
#
loop_
_entity.id
_entity.type
_entity.pdbx_description
1 polymer ?
#
loop_
_entity_poly.entity_id
_entity_poly.type
_entity_poly.pdbx_seq_one_letter_code
_entity_poly.pdbx_strand_id
1 'polypeptide(L)'
;MTTYERNQKYRNQAIAIHGDSCKACGFNFGEYYGEYAEGFIHIHHSVPVSTYEEPRALNPEVDLVPLCANCHSIVHRRKDKTLSVDELKTMIQSASGDV
;
A
#
# COMPACT_ATOMS: atom_id res chain seq x y z
N MET A 1 0.90 -6.17 -9.67
CA MET A 1 1.37 -6.86 -8.45
C MET A 1 2.69 -7.56 -8.73
N THR A 2 3.77 -7.23 -8.01
CA THR A 2 5.14 -7.74 -8.31
C THR A 2 5.49 -8.98 -7.47
N THR A 3 6.61 -9.64 -7.79
CA THR A 3 7.18 -10.72 -6.94
C THR A 3 7.59 -10.20 -5.56
N TYR A 4 8.07 -8.95 -5.49
CA TYR A 4 8.50 -8.31 -4.26
C TYR A 4 7.34 -8.00 -3.31
N GLU A 5 6.16 -7.63 -3.82
CA GLU A 5 4.94 -7.41 -3.00
C GLU A 5 4.47 -8.68 -2.29
N ARG A 6 4.91 -9.85 -2.79
CA ARG A 6 4.60 -11.16 -2.24
C ARG A 6 5.74 -11.74 -1.39
N ASN A 7 6.84 -11.01 -1.22
CA ASN A 7 7.96 -11.48 -0.40
C ASN A 7 7.66 -11.24 1.09
N GLN A 8 7.53 -12.34 1.85
CA GLN A 8 7.18 -12.28 3.27
C GLN A 8 8.18 -11.48 4.12
N LYS A 9 9.47 -11.53 3.80
CA LYS A 9 10.51 -10.79 4.54
C LYS A 9 10.27 -9.28 4.43
N TYR A 10 10.14 -8.79 3.20
CA TYR A 10 9.94 -7.35 2.96
C TYR A 10 8.58 -6.88 3.43
N ARG A 11 7.55 -7.74 3.34
CA ARG A 11 6.24 -7.49 3.93
C ARG A 11 6.36 -7.24 5.43
N ASN A 12 6.97 -8.16 6.17
CA ASN A 12 7.09 -8.04 7.63
C ASN A 12 7.91 -6.81 8.03
N GLN A 13 8.97 -6.50 7.28
CA GLN A 13 9.75 -5.28 7.49
C GLN A 13 8.93 -4.01 7.25
N ALA A 14 8.17 -3.94 6.16
CA ALA A 14 7.32 -2.80 5.87
C ALA A 14 6.24 -2.61 6.94
N ILE A 15 5.61 -3.68 7.43
CA ILE A 15 4.63 -3.61 8.53
C ILE A 15 5.30 -3.12 9.82
N ALA A 16 6.48 -3.62 10.16
CA ALA A 16 7.22 -3.19 11.35
C ALA A 16 7.61 -1.70 11.30
N ILE A 17 7.93 -1.17 10.12
CA ILE A 17 8.33 0.23 9.93
C ILE A 17 7.11 1.15 9.88
N HIS A 18 6.08 0.77 9.12
CA HIS A 18 4.99 1.68 8.73
C HIS A 18 3.69 1.45 9.48
N GLY A 19 3.55 0.33 10.19
CA GLY A 19 2.30 -0.18 10.73
C GLY A 19 1.46 -0.93 9.69
N ASP A 20 0.28 -1.38 10.10
CA ASP A 20 -0.68 -2.11 9.28
C ASP A 20 -1.97 -1.31 8.94
N SER A 21 -2.00 -0.02 9.26
CA SER A 21 -3.06 0.89 8.79
C SER A 21 -2.79 1.37 7.37
N CYS A 22 -3.84 1.44 6.55
CA CYS A 22 -3.76 1.92 5.17
C CYS A 22 -3.25 3.37 5.10
N LYS A 23 -2.15 3.61 4.39
CA LYS A 23 -1.60 4.97 4.25
C LYS A 23 -2.46 5.90 3.38
N ALA A 24 -3.43 5.37 2.63
CA ALA A 24 -4.33 6.18 1.83
C ALA A 24 -5.62 6.58 2.58
N CYS A 25 -6.35 5.62 3.14
CA CYS A 25 -7.66 5.87 3.77
C CYS A 25 -7.68 5.71 5.30
N GLY A 26 -6.57 5.31 5.93
CA GLY A 26 -6.49 5.06 7.36
C GLY A 26 -7.10 3.74 7.84
N PHE A 27 -7.84 3.00 6.99
CA PHE A 27 -8.46 1.74 7.38
C PHE A 27 -7.44 0.73 7.93
N ASN A 28 -7.74 0.17 9.11
CA ASN A 28 -6.99 -0.89 9.75
C ASN A 28 -7.89 -2.11 9.91
N PHE A 29 -7.44 -3.27 9.43
CA PHE A 29 -8.24 -4.49 9.48
C PHE A 29 -8.36 -5.07 10.90
N GLY A 30 -7.32 -5.00 11.71
CA GLY A 30 -7.36 -5.43 13.11
C GLY A 30 -8.30 -4.57 13.96
N GLU A 31 -8.28 -3.26 13.76
CA GLU A 31 -9.22 -2.35 14.44
C GLU A 31 -10.68 -2.60 14.04
N TYR A 32 -10.94 -2.94 12.78
CA TYR A 32 -12.31 -3.14 12.28
C TYR A 32 -12.86 -4.56 12.49
N TYR A 33 -12.05 -5.60 12.26
CA TYR A 33 -12.47 -7.01 12.32
C TYR A 33 -11.94 -7.76 13.56
N GLY A 34 -11.13 -7.11 14.41
CA GLY A 34 -10.52 -7.73 15.58
C GLY A 34 -9.35 -8.65 15.26
N GLU A 35 -8.99 -9.50 16.22
CA GLU A 35 -7.85 -10.43 16.17
C GLU A 35 -7.82 -11.28 14.89
N TYR A 36 -8.99 -11.65 14.34
CA TYR A 36 -9.10 -12.44 13.12
C TYR A 36 -8.38 -11.80 11.90
N ALA A 37 -8.27 -10.48 11.86
CA ALA A 37 -7.63 -9.75 10.77
C ALA A 37 -6.45 -8.88 11.23
N GLU A 38 -5.90 -9.14 12.42
CA GLU A 38 -4.71 -8.44 12.93
C GLU A 38 -3.52 -8.61 11.97
N GLY A 39 -2.83 -7.52 11.64
CA GLY A 39 -1.71 -7.53 10.68
C GLY A 39 -2.11 -7.80 9.23
N PHE A 40 -3.42 -7.93 8.92
CA PHE A 40 -3.88 -8.10 7.55
C PHE A 40 -3.86 -6.75 6.82
N ILE A 41 -2.88 -6.59 5.93
CA ILE A 41 -2.74 -5.42 5.06
C ILE A 41 -2.09 -5.82 3.73
N HIS A 42 -2.22 -5.07 2.65
CA HIS A 42 -1.42 -5.29 1.43
C HIS A 42 -0.21 -4.37 1.41
N ILE A 43 0.91 -4.86 0.88
CA ILE A 43 2.14 -4.07 0.73
C ILE A 43 2.33 -3.76 -0.74
N HIS A 44 2.38 -2.47 -1.05
CA HIS A 44 2.46 -1.93 -2.40
C HIS A 44 3.82 -1.28 -2.64
N HIS A 45 4.35 -1.39 -3.87
CA HIS A 45 5.55 -0.62 -4.26
C HIS A 45 5.20 0.82 -4.61
N SER A 46 5.65 1.78 -3.79
CA SER A 46 5.46 3.22 -4.05
C SER A 46 6.11 3.67 -5.35
N VAL A 47 7.25 3.07 -5.71
CA VAL A 47 7.97 3.31 -6.96
C VAL A 47 8.01 2.01 -7.77
N PRO A 48 7.51 2.00 -9.02
CA PRO A 48 7.62 0.81 -9.87
C PRO A 48 9.08 0.42 -10.05
N VAL A 49 9.40 -0.85 -9.81
CA VAL A 49 10.79 -1.36 -9.94
C VAL A 49 11.36 -1.12 -11.35
N SER A 50 10.50 -1.04 -12.36
CA SER A 50 10.86 -0.75 -13.75
C SER A 50 11.37 0.68 -13.99
N THR A 51 11.18 1.61 -13.06
CA THR A 51 11.63 3.00 -13.18
C THR A 51 12.95 3.26 -12.47
N TYR A 52 13.60 2.25 -11.89
CA TYR A 52 14.93 2.41 -11.34
C TYR A 52 15.97 2.51 -12.46
N GLU A 53 16.74 3.59 -12.46
CA GLU A 53 17.83 3.83 -13.44
C GLU A 53 18.93 2.77 -13.32
N GLU A 54 19.16 2.25 -12.10
CA GLU A 54 20.13 1.21 -11.81
C GLU A 54 19.52 0.12 -10.90
N PRO A 55 19.93 -1.15 -11.03
CA PRO A 55 19.54 -2.20 -10.10
C PRO A 55 19.97 -1.82 -8.69
N ARG A 56 19.01 -1.57 -7.79
CA ARG A 56 19.28 -1.32 -6.37
C ARG A 56 18.51 -2.28 -5.47
N ALA A 57 19.07 -2.48 -4.27
CA ALA A 57 18.38 -3.22 -3.23
C ALA A 57 17.06 -2.52 -2.86
N LEU A 58 16.02 -3.32 -2.69
CA LEU A 58 14.74 -2.87 -2.17
C LEU A 58 14.92 -2.34 -0.74
N ASN A 59 14.46 -1.13 -0.48
CA ASN A 59 14.41 -0.53 0.84
C ASN A 59 12.94 -0.45 1.31
N PRO A 60 12.52 -1.29 2.28
CA PRO A 60 11.13 -1.31 2.77
C PRO A 60 10.62 0.02 3.34
N GLU A 61 11.52 0.89 3.81
CA GLU A 61 11.13 2.19 4.37
C GLU A 61 10.62 3.16 3.30
N VAL A 62 11.23 3.16 2.12
CA VAL A 62 10.92 4.14 1.06
C VAL A 62 10.20 3.53 -0.14
N ASP A 63 10.41 2.25 -0.41
CA ASP A 63 9.88 1.57 -1.59
C ASP A 63 8.54 0.89 -1.35
N LEU A 64 8.18 0.65 -0.09
CA LEU A 64 6.99 -0.13 0.28
C LEU A 64 6.04 0.68 1.14
N VAL A 65 4.74 0.51 0.89
CA VAL A 65 3.69 1.22 1.60
C VAL A 65 2.50 0.29 1.90
N PRO A 66 1.94 0.32 3.13
CA PRO A 66 0.75 -0.45 3.47
C PRO A 66 -0.53 0.20 2.91
N LEU A 67 -1.33 -0.61 2.22
CA LEU A 67 -2.65 -0.24 1.69
C LEU A 67 -3.69 -1.32 2.01
N CYS A 68 -4.94 -0.92 2.28
CA CYS A 68 -6.03 -1.88 2.44
C CYS A 68 -6.37 -2.55 1.11
N ALA A 69 -7.11 -3.67 1.16
CA ALA A 69 -7.49 -4.43 -0.04
C ALA A 69 -8.21 -3.57 -1.09
N ASN A 70 -9.04 -2.62 -0.65
CA ASN A 70 -9.76 -1.71 -1.54
C ASN A 70 -8.82 -0.69 -2.19
N CYS A 71 -8.05 0.07 -1.41
CA CYS A 71 -7.09 1.03 -1.95
C CYS A 71 -6.05 0.36 -2.86
N HIS A 72 -5.55 -0.81 -2.48
CA HIS A 72 -4.61 -1.59 -3.28
C HIS A 72 -5.23 -2.00 -4.63
N SER A 73 -6.50 -2.41 -4.64
CA SER A 73 -7.23 -2.72 -5.88
C SER A 73 -7.40 -1.49 -6.77
N ILE A 74 -7.64 -0.31 -6.19
CA ILE A 74 -7.80 0.94 -6.96
C ILE A 74 -6.47 1.43 -7.53
N VAL A 75 -5.37 1.35 -6.79
CA VAL A 75 -4.03 1.72 -7.28
C VAL A 75 -3.67 0.99 -8.58
N HIS A 76 -4.01 -0.30 -8.66
CA HIS A 76 -3.71 -1.13 -9.82
C HIS A 76 -4.90 -1.31 -10.78
N ARG A 77 -5.97 -0.51 -10.64
CA ARG A 77 -7.21 -0.71 -11.41
C ARG A 77 -6.98 -0.54 -12.92
N ARG A 78 -6.11 0.38 -13.33
CA ARG A 78 -5.76 0.63 -14.73
C ARG A 78 -4.44 -0.03 -15.06
N LYS A 79 -4.36 -0.71 -16.22
CA LYS A 79 -3.15 -1.44 -16.63
C LYS A 79 -2.00 -0.51 -17.03
N ASP A 80 -2.35 0.67 -17.55
CA ASP A 80 -1.44 1.71 -18.03
C ASP A 80 -1.05 2.74 -16.96
N LYS A 81 -1.71 2.72 -15.80
CA LYS A 81 -1.44 3.67 -14.71
C LYS A 81 -1.55 3.00 -13.35
N THR A 82 -0.45 3.05 -12.60
CA THR A 82 -0.44 2.80 -11.16
C THR A 82 -0.56 4.14 -10.46
N LEU A 83 -1.60 4.31 -9.63
CA LEU A 83 -1.80 5.56 -8.90
C LEU A 83 -0.80 5.72 -7.76
N SER A 84 -0.38 6.95 -7.47
CA SER A 84 0.35 7.23 -6.24
C SER A 84 -0.59 7.19 -5.02
N VAL A 85 -0.01 7.03 -3.83
CA VAL A 85 -0.78 7.10 -2.57
C VAL A 85 -1.41 8.48 -2.39
N ASP A 86 -0.75 9.54 -2.83
CA ASP A 86 -1.30 10.89 -2.74
C ASP A 86 -2.47 11.10 -3.71
N GLU A 87 -2.39 10.54 -4.93
CA GLU A 87 -3.54 10.52 -5.84
C GLU A 87 -4.75 9.80 -5.22
N LEU A 88 -4.53 8.66 -4.54
CA LEU A 88 -5.61 7.99 -3.81
C LEU A 88 -6.18 8.88 -2.70
N LYS A 89 -5.33 9.51 -1.88
CA LYS A 89 -5.77 10.39 -0.79
C LYS A 89 -6.64 11.52 -1.31
N THR A 90 -6.22 12.18 -2.40
CA THR A 90 -7.01 13.23 -3.03
C THR A 90 -8.38 12.69 -3.47
N MET A 91 -8.44 11.53 -4.13
CA MET A 91 -9.71 10.92 -4.55
C MET A 91 -10.66 10.60 -3.38
N ILE A 92 -10.11 10.13 -2.25
CA ILE A 92 -10.89 9.79 -1.05
C ILE A 92 -11.41 11.07 -0.36
N GLN A 93 -10.56 12.10 -0.23
CA GLN A 93 -10.93 13.37 0.39
C GLN A 93 -11.98 14.13 -0.42
N SER A 94 -11.90 14.10 -1.76
CA SER A 94 -12.92 14.69 -2.63
C SER A 94 -14.30 14.01 -2.51
N ALA A 95 -14.37 12.77 -2.01
CA ALA A 95 -15.63 12.08 -1.72
C ALA A 95 -16.19 12.36 -0.32
N SER A 96 -15.38 12.96 0.57
CA SER A 96 -15.72 13.21 1.98
C SER A 96 -16.30 14.61 2.22
N GLY A 97 -16.58 15.37 1.15
CA GLY A 97 -17.06 16.76 1.20
C GLY A 97 -18.58 16.95 1.15
N ASP A 98 -19.37 15.87 1.04
CA ASP A 98 -20.83 15.93 0.94
C ASP A 98 -21.51 14.87 1.83
N VAL A 99 -21.29 14.94 3.16
CA VAL A 99 -22.17 14.29 4.16
C VAL A 99 -22.37 15.23 5.34
#